data_AF-A0A1I3PX12-F1
#
_entry.id   AF-A0A1I3PX12-F1
#
_cell.length_a   1.000
_cell.length_b   1.000
_cell.length_c   1.000
_cell.angle_alpha   90.00
_cell.angle_beta   90.00
_cell.angle_gamma   90.00
#
_symmetry.space_group_name_H-M   'P 1'
#
loop_
_entity.id
_entity.type
_entity.pdbx_description
1 polymer ?
#
loop_
_entity_poly.entity_id
_entity_poly.type
_entity_poly.pdbx_seq_one_letter_code
_entity_poly.pdbx_strand_id
1 'polypeptide(L)'
;MSLRAAQVAQHRDGSMMAEVAYVGGYTPDTGGSGAGITLVELESLVRLGVTAAPGPSFLAAHPRLPVLYAVGESEQGTVSVLARAGDGTLTPLARRPSEGSYPCHLAVDPSGTLLAVANYGDGTVSVHGIDESGLLTGVSIFPYRDGAHAHQAVFGPDGVLYVTDLGADEVRRHLVGAQVTSHPDGPVRLAPGMGPRHMARSGEHWYVAGELDGTVRVYDDGWREIRAVPASAAEGPNHPSHLEVSGGFVYVGNRGPDTISVLSTTTLEPVAEVPCGGVWPRHFAIAGDRMYVANQRSDGIAVLPMKDGIPRFDGEVFAVGTPSCVLPRI
;
A
#
# COMPACT_ATOMS: atom_id res chain seq x y z
N MET A 1 20.53 26.74 -58.47
CA MET A 1 20.70 25.56 -57.60
C MET A 1 21.16 26.09 -56.25
N SER A 2 20.49 25.95 -55.12
CA SER A 2 19.71 24.84 -54.60
C SER A 2 18.69 25.36 -53.58
N LEU A 3 17.56 24.66 -53.47
CA LEU A 3 16.47 24.86 -52.52
C LEU A 3 16.97 24.84 -51.05
N ARG A 4 16.40 25.70 -50.19
CA ARG A 4 16.30 25.43 -48.75
C ARG A 4 14.85 25.13 -48.42
N ALA A 5 14.63 23.87 -48.09
CA ALA A 5 13.35 23.29 -47.73
C ALA A 5 12.81 23.88 -46.43
N ALA A 6 11.51 24.11 -46.40
CA ALA A 6 10.72 24.29 -45.20
C ALA A 6 10.82 23.02 -44.35
N GLN A 7 11.21 23.15 -43.09
CA GLN A 7 11.15 22.06 -42.12
C GLN A 7 9.78 22.11 -41.47
N VAL A 8 8.89 21.25 -41.98
CA VAL A 8 7.56 20.98 -41.45
C VAL A 8 7.72 20.50 -40.01
N ALA A 9 7.01 21.17 -39.09
CA ALA A 9 6.79 20.70 -37.74
C ALA A 9 6.13 19.32 -37.81
N GLN A 10 6.86 18.28 -37.39
CA GLN A 10 6.25 16.98 -37.13
C GLN A 10 5.43 17.13 -35.86
N HIS A 11 4.10 17.25 -36.04
CA HIS A 11 3.15 16.86 -35.01
C HIS A 11 3.47 15.42 -34.59
N ARG A 12 4.00 15.27 -33.37
CA ARG A 12 3.93 14.00 -32.65
C ARG A 12 2.49 13.87 -32.16
N ASP A 13 1.65 13.35 -33.05
CA ASP A 13 0.34 12.83 -32.67
C ASP A 13 0.57 11.47 -32.00
N GLY A 14 0.29 11.42 -30.70
CA GLY A 14 0.65 10.31 -29.81
C GLY A 14 0.91 10.81 -28.40
N SER A 15 -0.06 11.50 -27.81
CA SER A 15 -0.02 11.88 -26.38
C SER A 15 -0.07 10.60 -25.54
N MET A 16 1.09 10.02 -25.23
CA MET A 16 1.23 9.18 -24.04
C MET A 16 0.71 10.03 -22.88
N MET A 17 -0.38 9.62 -22.24
CA MET A 17 -0.81 10.30 -21.02
C MET A 17 0.35 10.24 -20.04
N ALA A 18 0.72 11.36 -19.44
CA ALA A 18 1.77 11.38 -18.44
C ALA A 18 1.42 10.39 -17.32
N GLU A 19 2.41 9.63 -16.86
CA GLU A 19 2.25 8.73 -15.73
C GLU A 19 2.00 9.58 -14.47
N VAL A 20 0.95 9.26 -13.73
CA VAL A 20 0.57 10.00 -12.51
C VAL A 20 0.48 9.07 -11.32
N ALA A 21 0.58 9.61 -10.12
CA ALA A 21 0.28 8.89 -8.88
C ALA A 21 -0.65 9.69 -7.98
N TYR A 22 -1.40 8.95 -7.19
CA TYR A 22 -2.15 9.47 -6.06
C TYR A 22 -1.32 9.29 -4.79
N VAL A 23 -1.12 10.38 -4.05
CA VAL A 23 -0.43 10.35 -2.77
C VAL A 23 -1.43 10.63 -1.66
N GLY A 24 -1.64 9.61 -0.84
CA GLY A 24 -2.40 9.67 0.40
C GLY A 24 -1.49 9.98 1.59
N GLY A 25 -2.08 10.48 2.67
CA GLY A 25 -1.35 10.92 3.84
C GLY A 25 -2.27 11.31 4.99
N TYR A 26 -1.66 11.67 6.12
CA TYR A 26 -2.38 12.18 7.27
C TYR A 26 -2.67 13.67 7.10
N THR A 27 -3.90 14.08 7.37
CA THR A 27 -4.35 15.48 7.34
C THR A 27 -4.39 16.06 8.76
N PRO A 28 -4.59 17.37 8.95
CA PRO A 28 -4.59 18.00 10.29
C PRO A 28 -5.56 17.36 11.30
N ASP A 29 -6.72 16.90 10.84
CA ASP A 29 -7.73 16.19 11.63
C ASP A 29 -7.28 14.78 12.07
N THR A 30 -6.26 14.22 11.43
CA THR A 30 -5.65 12.92 11.77
C THR A 30 -4.16 13.07 12.15
N GLY A 31 -3.74 14.25 12.60
CA GLY A 31 -2.39 14.49 13.14
C GLY A 31 -1.26 14.66 12.12
N GLY A 32 -1.57 14.96 10.85
CA GLY A 32 -0.57 15.24 9.81
C GLY A 32 -0.68 16.63 9.18
N SER A 33 0.13 16.89 8.16
CA SER A 33 0.19 18.17 7.42
C SER A 33 -0.37 18.08 5.98
N GLY A 34 -0.85 16.90 5.57
CA GLY A 34 -1.42 16.68 4.24
C GLY A 34 -2.74 17.43 4.00
N ALA A 35 -3.05 17.69 2.73
CA ALA A 35 -4.27 18.42 2.32
C ALA A 35 -5.38 17.49 1.79
N GLY A 36 -5.18 16.18 1.79
CA GLY A 36 -6.03 15.17 1.17
C GLY A 36 -5.22 14.27 0.24
N ILE A 37 -5.83 13.86 -0.88
CA ILE A 37 -5.16 13.04 -1.90
C ILE A 37 -4.51 13.97 -2.92
N THR A 38 -3.17 13.93 -3.02
CA THR A 38 -2.41 14.73 -3.99
C THR A 38 -2.24 13.95 -5.29
N LEU A 39 -2.62 14.55 -6.42
CA LEU A 39 -2.30 14.03 -7.76
C LEU A 39 -0.96 14.59 -8.20
N VAL A 40 -0.03 13.70 -8.54
CA VAL A 40 1.36 14.04 -8.92
C VAL A 40 1.66 13.44 -10.28
N GLU A 41 2.28 14.21 -11.17
CA GLU A 41 2.91 13.67 -12.38
C GLU A 41 4.27 13.07 -12.02
N LEU A 42 4.48 11.78 -12.32
CA LEU A 42 5.63 11.03 -11.82
C LEU A 42 6.96 11.36 -12.51
N GLU A 43 6.93 11.84 -13.76
CA GLU A 43 8.14 12.18 -14.50
C GLU A 43 8.72 13.53 -14.06
N SER A 44 7.89 14.59 -14.03
CA SER A 44 8.34 15.92 -13.61
C SER A 44 8.18 16.21 -12.12
N LEU A 45 7.55 15.31 -11.36
CA LEU A 45 7.21 15.48 -9.96
C LEU A 45 6.43 16.78 -9.69
N VAL A 46 5.52 17.11 -10.60
CA VAL A 46 4.65 18.28 -10.47
C VAL A 46 3.34 17.89 -9.83
N ARG A 47 2.90 18.70 -8.86
CA ARG A 47 1.55 18.62 -8.31
C ARG A 47 0.54 19.08 -9.36
N LEU A 48 -0.31 18.17 -9.79
CA LEU A 48 -1.39 18.47 -10.75
C LEU A 48 -2.69 18.89 -10.05
N GLY A 49 -2.91 18.41 -8.83
CA GLY A 49 -4.11 18.76 -8.08
C GLY A 49 -4.13 18.14 -6.69
N VAL A 50 -5.14 18.52 -5.91
CA VAL A 50 -5.44 17.94 -4.60
C VAL A 50 -6.94 17.75 -4.50
N THR A 51 -7.36 16.57 -4.08
CA THR A 51 -8.75 16.30 -3.73
C THR A 51 -8.85 16.15 -2.22
N ALA A 52 -9.65 17.00 -1.59
CA ALA A 52 -9.86 16.96 -0.15
C ALA A 52 -10.48 15.62 0.26
N ALA A 53 -9.85 14.95 1.23
CA ALA A 53 -10.34 13.76 1.90
C ALA A 53 -9.76 13.77 3.33
N PRO A 54 -10.52 13.34 4.35
CA PRO A 54 -10.03 13.31 5.73
C PRO A 54 -9.16 12.08 5.96
N GLY A 55 -7.90 12.28 6.33
CA GLY A 55 -6.91 11.24 6.64
C GLY A 55 -6.82 10.09 5.62
N PRO A 56 -6.63 10.34 4.32
CA PRO A 56 -6.54 9.32 3.28
C PRO A 56 -5.21 8.56 3.34
N SER A 57 -4.98 7.82 4.43
CA SER A 57 -3.67 7.25 4.75
C SER A 57 -3.30 6.05 3.87
N PHE A 58 -4.29 5.40 3.24
CA PHE A 58 -4.12 4.29 2.30
C PHE A 58 -5.17 4.34 1.17
N LEU A 59 -4.74 3.98 -0.03
CA LEU A 59 -5.54 4.08 -1.26
C LEU A 59 -5.56 2.73 -1.99
N ALA A 60 -6.67 2.41 -2.66
CA ALA A 60 -6.72 1.35 -3.67
C ALA A 60 -7.58 1.77 -4.86
N ALA A 61 -7.15 1.40 -6.05
CA ALA A 61 -7.94 1.55 -7.26
C ALA A 61 -8.84 0.33 -7.46
N HIS A 62 -10.05 0.57 -7.98
CA HIS A 62 -10.85 -0.50 -8.53
C HIS A 62 -10.14 -1.10 -9.77
N PRO A 63 -10.11 -2.44 -9.97
CA PRO A 63 -9.33 -3.06 -11.04
C PRO A 63 -9.83 -2.74 -12.47
N ARG A 64 -11.10 -2.35 -12.60
CA ARG A 64 -11.76 -2.11 -13.90
C ARG A 64 -12.45 -0.74 -14.03
N LEU A 65 -13.34 -0.42 -13.11
CA LEU A 65 -14.05 0.87 -13.04
C LEU A 65 -13.08 2.04 -12.74
N PRO A 66 -13.40 3.25 -13.22
CA PRO A 66 -12.65 4.47 -12.91
C PRO A 66 -12.99 4.98 -11.50
N VAL A 67 -12.74 4.16 -10.47
CA VAL A 67 -13.05 4.45 -9.07
C VAL A 67 -11.82 4.20 -8.20
N LEU A 68 -11.60 5.08 -7.23
CA LEU A 68 -10.57 4.98 -6.21
C LEU A 68 -11.24 4.97 -4.83
N TYR A 69 -10.70 4.14 -3.94
CA TYR A 69 -11.11 4.04 -2.55
C TYR A 69 -9.98 4.55 -1.65
N ALA A 70 -10.34 5.29 -0.61
CA ALA A 70 -9.41 5.78 0.40
C ALA A 70 -9.95 5.51 1.80
N VAL A 71 -9.13 4.97 2.69
CA VAL A 71 -9.49 4.95 4.12
C VAL A 71 -9.56 6.39 4.64
N GLY A 72 -10.36 6.65 5.66
CA GLY A 72 -10.23 7.85 6.49
C GLY A 72 -9.83 7.39 7.89
N GLU A 73 -8.55 7.50 8.21
CA GLU A 73 -7.92 6.94 9.41
C GLU A 73 -8.21 7.80 10.65
N SER A 74 -9.44 7.72 11.14
CA SER A 74 -9.91 8.39 12.35
C SER A 74 -10.61 7.41 13.29
N GLU A 75 -10.86 7.82 14.52
CA GLU A 75 -11.59 6.99 15.50
C GLU A 75 -12.97 6.55 14.97
N GLN A 76 -13.71 7.46 14.33
CA GLN A 76 -14.88 7.09 13.52
C GLN A 76 -14.41 6.83 12.09
N GLY A 77 -13.90 5.62 11.85
CA GLY A 77 -13.29 5.24 10.58
C GLY A 77 -14.24 5.32 9.40
N THR A 78 -13.69 5.68 8.23
CA THR A 78 -14.49 5.78 6.99
C THR A 78 -13.78 5.22 5.78
N VAL A 79 -14.54 5.01 4.71
CA VAL A 79 -14.06 4.79 3.35
C VAL A 79 -14.67 5.85 2.44
N SER A 80 -13.81 6.60 1.75
CA SER A 80 -14.20 7.52 0.69
C SER A 80 -14.17 6.79 -0.66
N VAL A 81 -15.22 6.97 -1.45
CA VAL A 81 -15.33 6.49 -2.84
C VAL A 81 -15.22 7.69 -3.76
N LEU A 82 -14.25 7.66 -4.68
CA LEU A 82 -13.94 8.78 -5.57
C LEU A 82 -13.98 8.32 -7.03
N ALA A 83 -14.70 9.03 -7.89
CA ALA A 83 -14.61 8.87 -9.34
C ALA A 83 -13.26 9.41 -9.82
N ARG A 84 -12.65 8.69 -10.75
CA ARG A 84 -11.37 9.04 -11.38
C ARG A 84 -11.59 9.41 -12.85
N ALA A 85 -11.34 10.66 -13.19
CA ALA A 85 -11.40 11.11 -14.58
C ALA A 85 -10.18 10.64 -15.39
N GLY A 86 -10.26 10.78 -16.73
CA GLY A 86 -9.18 10.37 -17.65
C GLY A 86 -7.87 11.14 -17.45
N ASP A 87 -7.95 12.39 -17.00
CA ASP A 87 -6.80 13.23 -16.64
C ASP A 87 -6.25 12.93 -15.23
N GLY A 88 -6.86 11.99 -14.50
CA GLY A 88 -6.48 11.60 -13.16
C GLY A 88 -7.16 12.40 -12.05
N THR A 89 -7.94 13.44 -12.35
CA THR A 89 -8.65 14.20 -11.30
C THR A 89 -9.65 13.31 -10.56
N LEU A 90 -9.78 13.53 -9.24
CA LEU A 90 -10.70 12.78 -8.38
C LEU A 90 -11.91 13.62 -7.97
N THR A 91 -13.10 13.07 -8.14
CA THR A 91 -14.37 13.65 -7.66
C THR A 91 -14.97 12.75 -6.59
N PRO A 92 -15.22 13.24 -5.36
CA PRO A 92 -15.89 12.46 -4.34
C PRO A 92 -17.29 12.01 -4.78
N LEU A 93 -17.60 10.72 -4.63
CA LEU A 93 -18.91 10.13 -4.92
C LEU A 93 -19.69 9.83 -3.65
N ALA A 94 -19.03 9.21 -2.67
CA ALA A 94 -19.64 8.80 -1.43
C ALA A 94 -18.61 8.68 -0.30
N ARG A 95 -19.10 8.70 0.94
CA ARG A 95 -18.34 8.32 2.13
C ARG A 95 -19.20 7.37 2.96
N ARG A 96 -18.61 6.26 3.40
CA ARG A 96 -19.26 5.26 4.26
C ARG A 96 -18.42 5.02 5.52
N PRO A 97 -19.03 4.59 6.63
CA PRO A 97 -18.26 4.07 7.75
C PRO A 97 -17.40 2.89 7.29
N SER A 98 -16.21 2.74 7.88
CA SER A 98 -15.40 1.52 7.71
C SER A 98 -15.89 0.39 8.62
N GLU A 99 -16.91 0.64 9.44
CA GLU A 99 -17.43 -0.26 10.47
C GLU A 99 -16.39 -0.64 11.55
N GLY A 100 -15.39 0.21 11.75
CA GLY A 100 -14.39 0.10 12.81
C GLY A 100 -13.58 1.38 13.01
N SER A 101 -12.60 1.33 13.91
CA SER A 101 -11.78 2.47 14.32
C SER A 101 -10.39 2.49 13.68
N TYR A 102 -9.92 3.68 13.26
CA TYR A 102 -8.62 3.91 12.61
C TYR A 102 -8.32 2.91 11.47
N PRO A 103 -9.12 2.89 10.39
CA PRO A 103 -8.84 2.07 9.20
C PRO A 103 -7.52 2.48 8.58
N CYS A 104 -6.59 1.54 8.46
CA CYS A 104 -5.22 1.82 8.02
C CYS A 104 -4.86 1.16 6.67
N HIS A 105 -5.70 0.25 6.18
CA HIS A 105 -5.52 -0.39 4.89
C HIS A 105 -6.86 -0.83 4.30
N LEU A 106 -6.95 -0.83 2.97
CA LEU A 106 -8.05 -1.43 2.23
C LEU A 106 -7.53 -2.14 0.98
N ALA A 107 -8.29 -3.13 0.50
CA ALA A 107 -7.99 -3.86 -0.72
C ALA A 107 -9.27 -4.16 -1.49
N VAL A 108 -9.21 -4.04 -2.81
CA VAL A 108 -10.28 -4.47 -3.72
C VAL A 108 -9.95 -5.88 -4.21
N ASP A 109 -10.93 -6.76 -4.23
CA ASP A 109 -10.71 -8.12 -4.74
C ASP A 109 -10.46 -8.10 -6.26
N PRO A 110 -9.83 -9.14 -6.84
CA PRO A 110 -9.54 -9.18 -8.27
C PRO A 110 -10.76 -9.05 -9.18
N SER A 111 -11.94 -9.48 -8.73
CA SER A 111 -13.19 -9.30 -9.48
C SER A 111 -13.75 -7.88 -9.37
N GLY A 112 -13.31 -7.05 -8.42
CA GLY A 112 -13.84 -5.71 -8.22
C GLY A 112 -15.27 -5.69 -7.67
N THR A 113 -15.67 -6.73 -6.92
CA THR A 113 -17.00 -6.84 -6.32
C THR A 113 -16.97 -6.74 -4.80
N LEU A 114 -15.78 -6.77 -4.19
CA LEU A 114 -15.57 -6.67 -2.75
C LEU A 114 -14.45 -5.69 -2.40
N LEU A 115 -14.64 -4.94 -1.32
CA LEU A 115 -13.63 -4.11 -0.67
C LEU A 115 -13.45 -4.58 0.78
N ALA A 116 -12.26 -5.07 1.12
CA ALA A 116 -11.89 -5.38 2.49
C ALA A 116 -11.19 -4.17 3.15
N VAL A 117 -11.49 -3.91 4.42
CA VAL A 117 -10.89 -2.84 5.22
C VAL A 117 -10.36 -3.43 6.53
N ALA A 118 -9.11 -3.08 6.87
CA ALA A 118 -8.49 -3.42 8.14
C ALA A 118 -8.54 -2.20 9.07
N ASN A 119 -9.27 -2.33 10.18
CA ASN A 119 -9.41 -1.29 11.20
C ASN A 119 -8.40 -1.54 12.32
N TYR A 120 -7.37 -0.70 12.38
CA TYR A 120 -6.25 -0.88 13.32
C TYR A 120 -6.68 -0.63 14.76
N GLY A 121 -7.54 0.37 14.99
CA GLY A 121 -7.88 0.87 16.32
C GLY A 121 -8.59 -0.14 17.21
N ASP A 122 -9.41 -1.02 16.61
CA ASP A 122 -10.21 -2.02 17.32
C ASP A 122 -10.07 -3.45 16.78
N GLY A 123 -9.21 -3.67 15.78
CA GLY A 123 -8.99 -4.96 15.16
C GLY A 123 -10.13 -5.44 14.27
N THR A 124 -11.13 -4.62 13.98
CA THR A 124 -12.26 -5.02 13.13
C THR A 124 -11.84 -5.17 11.68
N VAL A 125 -12.29 -6.24 11.03
CA VAL A 125 -12.23 -6.38 9.58
C VAL A 125 -13.62 -6.23 9.02
N SER A 126 -13.81 -5.32 8.07
CA SER A 126 -15.07 -5.19 7.35
C SER A 126 -14.86 -5.52 5.87
N VAL A 127 -15.87 -6.15 5.27
CA VAL A 127 -15.87 -6.46 3.84
C VAL A 127 -17.17 -5.96 3.23
N HIS A 128 -17.04 -4.97 2.36
CA HIS A 128 -18.15 -4.32 1.67
C HIS A 128 -18.32 -4.92 0.27
N GLY A 129 -19.56 -5.10 -0.18
CA GLY A 129 -19.85 -5.32 -1.59
C GLY A 129 -19.63 -4.05 -2.40
N ILE A 130 -19.31 -4.20 -3.68
CA ILE A 130 -19.16 -3.12 -4.66
C ILE A 130 -20.17 -3.36 -5.77
N ASP A 131 -21.01 -2.35 -6.06
CA ASP A 131 -21.97 -2.42 -7.17
C ASP A 131 -21.35 -2.06 -8.53
N GLU A 132 -22.14 -2.15 -9.61
CA GLU A 132 -21.70 -1.85 -10.97
C GLU A 132 -21.22 -0.41 -11.19
N SER A 133 -21.60 0.52 -10.29
CA SER A 133 -21.14 1.91 -10.30
C SER A 133 -19.88 2.14 -9.44
N GLY A 134 -19.40 1.10 -8.76
CA GLY A 134 -18.24 1.16 -7.87
C GLY A 134 -18.58 1.66 -6.47
N LEU A 135 -19.86 1.82 -6.12
CA LEU A 135 -20.28 2.26 -4.79
C LEU A 135 -20.34 1.08 -3.82
N LEU A 136 -20.04 1.37 -2.55
CA LEU A 136 -20.09 0.38 -1.48
C LEU A 136 -21.53 0.05 -1.10
N THR A 137 -21.81 -1.25 -1.00
CA THR A 137 -23.10 -1.83 -0.64
C THR A 137 -22.95 -2.69 0.62
N GLY A 138 -23.73 -3.77 0.77
CA GLY A 138 -23.83 -4.58 1.98
C GLY A 138 -22.48 -4.93 2.59
N VAL A 139 -22.45 -5.12 3.91
CA VAL A 139 -21.21 -5.29 4.67
C VAL A 139 -21.25 -6.55 5.53
N SER A 140 -20.13 -7.27 5.56
CA SER A 140 -19.83 -8.32 6.53
C SER A 140 -18.80 -7.78 7.51
N ILE A 141 -19.06 -7.91 8.81
CA ILE A 141 -18.22 -7.36 9.88
C ILE A 141 -17.66 -8.50 10.72
N PHE A 142 -16.34 -8.53 10.87
CA PHE A 142 -15.60 -9.52 11.64
C PHE A 142 -14.86 -8.81 12.78
N PRO A 143 -15.54 -8.57 13.92
CA PRO A 143 -14.92 -7.95 15.08
C PRO A 143 -13.86 -8.87 15.69
N TYR A 144 -12.93 -8.29 16.44
CA TYR A 144 -11.99 -9.02 17.28
C TYR A 144 -12.09 -8.52 18.73
N ARG A 145 -11.62 -9.30 19.70
CA ARG A 145 -11.63 -8.94 21.12
C ARG A 145 -10.22 -8.66 21.62
N ASP A 146 -10.09 -7.64 22.46
CA ASP A 146 -8.93 -7.28 23.30
C ASP A 146 -7.54 -7.42 22.65
N GLY A 147 -6.94 -6.29 22.30
CA GLY A 147 -5.51 -6.22 21.92
C GLY A 147 -5.21 -6.48 20.45
N ALA A 148 -6.21 -6.72 19.59
CA ALA A 148 -6.01 -6.87 18.16
C ALA A 148 -5.82 -5.54 17.42
N HIS A 149 -5.02 -5.61 16.36
CA HIS A 149 -4.68 -4.51 15.47
C HIS A 149 -4.59 -5.03 14.02
N ALA A 150 -5.75 -5.26 13.40
CA ALA A 150 -5.85 -5.64 11.99
C ALA A 150 -5.16 -4.57 11.13
N HIS A 151 -4.18 -4.98 10.32
CA HIS A 151 -3.30 -4.03 9.64
C HIS A 151 -3.37 -4.10 8.11
N GLN A 152 -3.31 -5.28 7.49
CA GLN A 152 -3.32 -5.39 6.03
C GLN A 152 -4.26 -6.48 5.57
N ALA A 153 -5.11 -6.16 4.60
CA ALA A 153 -6.01 -7.09 3.93
C ALA A 153 -5.45 -7.47 2.55
N VAL A 154 -5.38 -8.76 2.23
CA VAL A 154 -4.90 -9.30 0.95
C VAL A 154 -5.82 -10.43 0.49
N PHE A 155 -6.39 -10.30 -0.70
CA PHE A 155 -7.15 -11.38 -1.33
C PHE A 155 -6.18 -12.39 -1.95
N GLY A 156 -6.20 -13.62 -1.44
CA GLY A 156 -5.44 -14.75 -1.95
C GLY A 156 -6.08 -15.37 -3.20
N PRO A 157 -5.28 -16.06 -4.04
CA PRO A 157 -5.76 -16.70 -5.26
C PRO A 157 -6.59 -17.97 -5.01
N ASP A 158 -6.61 -18.44 -3.76
CA ASP A 158 -7.33 -19.59 -3.24
C ASP A 158 -8.76 -19.26 -2.77
N GLY A 159 -9.22 -18.02 -2.99
CA GLY A 159 -10.53 -17.57 -2.52
C GLY A 159 -10.57 -17.26 -1.02
N VAL A 160 -9.40 -17.04 -0.40
CA VAL A 160 -9.29 -16.63 0.99
C VAL A 160 -8.87 -15.16 1.06
N LEU A 161 -9.57 -14.37 1.86
CA LEU A 161 -9.10 -13.07 2.33
C LEU A 161 -8.21 -13.29 3.56
N TYR A 162 -6.95 -12.91 3.44
CA TYR A 162 -5.96 -12.94 4.51
C TYR A 162 -5.84 -11.55 5.12
N VAL A 163 -5.84 -11.46 6.45
CA VAL A 163 -5.66 -10.19 7.16
C VAL A 163 -4.62 -10.34 8.25
N THR A 164 -3.52 -9.58 8.18
CA THR A 164 -2.54 -9.51 9.27
C THR A 164 -3.15 -8.82 10.48
N ASP A 165 -2.91 -9.37 11.65
CA ASP A 165 -3.30 -8.78 12.93
C ASP A 165 -2.05 -8.60 13.79
N LEU A 166 -1.58 -7.35 13.85
CA LEU A 166 -0.34 -6.99 14.53
C LEU A 166 -0.43 -7.27 16.02
N GLY A 167 -1.58 -6.99 16.63
CA GLY A 167 -1.74 -7.12 18.08
C GLY A 167 -1.93 -8.57 18.54
N ALA A 168 -2.42 -9.43 17.65
CA ALA A 168 -2.70 -10.83 17.96
C ALA A 168 -1.60 -11.81 17.52
N ASP A 169 -0.55 -11.36 16.82
CA ASP A 169 0.47 -12.21 16.19
C ASP A 169 -0.13 -13.25 15.23
N GLU A 170 -1.03 -12.80 14.35
CA GLU A 170 -1.85 -13.69 13.54
C GLU A 170 -2.01 -13.24 12.08
N VAL A 171 -2.29 -14.21 11.20
CA VAL A 171 -2.98 -13.95 9.93
C VAL A 171 -4.38 -14.54 10.00
N ARG A 172 -5.36 -13.65 10.09
CA ARG A 172 -6.77 -13.99 10.05
C ARG A 172 -7.16 -14.42 8.63
N ARG A 173 -8.08 -15.38 8.55
CA ARG A 173 -8.53 -15.97 7.29
C ARG A 173 -10.04 -15.88 7.20
N HIS A 174 -10.52 -15.45 6.04
CA HIS A 174 -11.94 -15.35 5.72
C HIS A 174 -12.20 -15.99 4.36
N LEU A 175 -13.13 -16.94 4.26
CA LEU A 175 -13.52 -17.52 2.98
C LEU A 175 -14.34 -16.52 2.18
N VAL A 176 -14.00 -16.35 0.91
CA VAL A 176 -14.71 -15.50 -0.04
C VAL A 176 -15.59 -16.37 -0.92
N GLY A 177 -16.90 -16.30 -0.72
CA GLY A 177 -17.90 -17.00 -1.54
C GLY A 177 -19.11 -16.10 -1.82
N ALA A 178 -20.31 -16.68 -1.87
CA ALA A 178 -21.56 -15.92 -1.97
C ALA A 178 -21.74 -14.93 -0.79
N GLN A 179 -21.17 -15.28 0.35
CA GLN A 179 -20.96 -14.41 1.51
C GLN A 179 -19.51 -14.59 1.97
N VAL A 180 -18.95 -13.57 2.60
CA VAL A 180 -17.67 -13.70 3.28
C VAL A 180 -17.93 -14.28 4.66
N THR A 181 -17.17 -15.31 5.04
CA THR A 181 -17.30 -15.97 6.35
C THR A 181 -15.92 -16.20 6.97
N SER A 182 -15.87 -16.41 8.28
CA SER A 182 -14.62 -16.83 8.93
C SER A 182 -14.16 -18.18 8.37
N HIS A 183 -12.85 -18.32 8.14
CA HIS A 183 -12.30 -19.58 7.68
C HIS A 183 -12.48 -20.67 8.75
N PRO A 184 -12.91 -21.91 8.39
CA PRO A 184 -13.21 -22.97 9.36
C PRO A 184 -11.98 -23.39 10.17
N ASP A 185 -10.79 -23.33 9.57
CA ASP A 185 -9.52 -23.62 10.27
C ASP A 185 -9.06 -22.47 11.19
N GLY A 186 -9.84 -21.39 11.33
CA GLY A 186 -9.51 -20.23 12.14
C GLY A 186 -8.37 -19.37 11.56
N PRO A 187 -7.75 -18.49 12.35
CA PRO A 187 -6.55 -17.75 11.96
C PRO A 187 -5.29 -18.63 12.01
N VAL A 188 -4.24 -18.18 11.32
CA VAL A 188 -2.88 -18.72 11.43
C VAL A 188 -2.17 -17.99 12.57
N ARG A 189 -1.61 -18.73 13.53
CA ARG A 189 -0.75 -18.15 14.58
C ARG A 189 0.67 -18.00 14.06
N LEU A 190 1.26 -16.82 14.24
CA LEU A 190 2.66 -16.56 13.92
C LEU A 190 3.51 -16.55 15.20
N ALA A 191 4.78 -16.18 15.07
CA ALA A 191 5.69 -16.14 16.21
C ALA A 191 5.22 -15.09 17.24
N PRO A 192 5.21 -15.41 18.55
CA PRO A 192 4.82 -14.46 19.59
C PRO A 192 5.71 -13.22 19.60
N GLY A 193 5.09 -12.04 19.71
CA GLY A 193 5.75 -10.73 19.69
C GLY A 193 6.21 -10.27 18.31
N MET A 194 5.86 -10.97 17.23
CA MET A 194 6.25 -10.62 15.87
C MET A 194 5.60 -9.31 15.41
N GLY A 195 4.30 -9.15 15.69
CA GLY A 195 3.48 -8.08 15.17
C GLY A 195 3.42 -8.04 13.65
N PRO A 196 2.78 -9.01 12.98
CA PRO A 196 2.70 -9.03 11.52
C PRO A 196 1.98 -7.80 10.99
N ARG A 197 2.63 -7.08 10.09
CA ARG A 197 2.15 -5.80 9.58
C ARG A 197 1.67 -5.90 8.14
N HIS A 198 2.61 -5.98 7.19
CA HIS A 198 2.32 -6.18 5.77
C HIS A 198 2.88 -7.52 5.31
N MET A 199 2.24 -8.12 4.33
CA MET A 199 2.62 -9.36 3.68
C MET A 199 2.43 -9.28 2.17
N ALA A 200 3.17 -10.12 1.46
CA ALA A 200 3.03 -10.32 0.03
C ALA A 200 3.25 -11.78 -0.32
N ARG A 201 2.68 -12.24 -1.43
CA ARG A 201 2.86 -13.60 -1.94
C ARG A 201 3.67 -13.60 -3.22
N SER A 202 4.56 -14.57 -3.37
CA SER A 202 5.25 -14.87 -4.64
C SER A 202 5.46 -16.36 -4.79
N GLY A 203 4.91 -16.93 -5.87
CA GLY A 203 4.82 -18.39 -5.99
C GLY A 203 4.00 -18.98 -4.85
N GLU A 204 4.50 -20.05 -4.23
CA GLU A 204 3.88 -20.75 -3.09
C GLU A 204 4.36 -20.22 -1.72
N HIS A 205 4.92 -19.01 -1.69
CA HIS A 205 5.50 -18.42 -0.49
C HIS A 205 4.82 -17.12 -0.09
N TRP A 206 4.59 -16.98 1.21
CA TRP A 206 4.17 -15.74 1.87
C TRP A 206 5.35 -15.10 2.58
N TYR A 207 5.57 -13.81 2.33
CA TYR A 207 6.56 -12.98 2.99
C TYR A 207 5.82 -12.04 3.93
N VAL A 208 6.20 -12.00 5.20
CA VAL A 208 5.51 -11.21 6.23
C VAL A 208 6.53 -10.34 6.98
N ALA A 209 6.25 -9.04 7.06
CA ALA A 209 7.01 -8.09 7.86
C ALA A 209 6.51 -8.10 9.30
N GLY A 210 7.39 -8.37 10.26
CA GLY A 210 7.14 -8.23 11.69
C GLY A 210 7.53 -6.83 12.17
N GLU A 211 6.54 -5.97 12.44
CA GLU A 211 6.76 -4.59 12.87
C GLU A 211 7.38 -4.50 14.27
N LEU A 212 7.05 -5.44 15.15
CA LEU A 212 7.44 -5.39 16.56
C LEU A 212 8.78 -6.08 16.81
N ASP A 213 9.09 -7.16 16.08
CA ASP A 213 10.35 -7.90 16.21
C ASP A 213 11.44 -7.49 15.20
N GLY A 214 11.12 -6.64 14.23
CA GLY A 214 12.08 -6.14 13.25
C GLY A 214 12.48 -7.15 12.17
N THR A 215 11.69 -8.21 11.95
CA THR A 215 12.04 -9.31 11.04
C THR A 215 11.21 -9.32 9.76
N VAL A 216 11.73 -10.06 8.76
CA VAL A 216 10.95 -10.56 7.62
C VAL A 216 10.98 -12.07 7.68
N ARG A 217 9.80 -12.69 7.53
CA ARG A 217 9.63 -14.13 7.61
C ARG A 217 8.98 -14.67 6.35
N VAL A 218 9.38 -15.87 5.97
CA VAL A 218 8.83 -16.61 4.84
C VAL A 218 8.08 -17.84 5.33
N TYR A 219 6.89 -18.05 4.80
CA TYR A 219 6.04 -19.20 5.03
C TYR A 219 5.72 -19.89 3.70
N ASP A 220 5.49 -21.21 3.72
CA ASP A 220 4.86 -21.90 2.59
C ASP A 220 3.35 -21.62 2.53
N ASP A 221 2.66 -22.11 1.49
CA ASP A 221 1.20 -22.00 1.34
C ASP A 221 0.43 -22.69 2.50
N GLY A 222 1.06 -23.61 3.23
CA GLY A 222 0.54 -24.22 4.45
C GLY A 222 0.79 -23.40 5.71
N TRP A 223 1.33 -22.18 5.58
CA TRP A 223 1.72 -21.29 6.68
C TRP A 223 2.77 -21.85 7.62
N ARG A 224 3.57 -22.82 7.17
CA ARG A 224 4.74 -23.26 7.94
C ARG A 224 5.90 -22.32 7.68
N GLU A 225 6.49 -21.80 8.76
CA GLU A 225 7.67 -20.93 8.67
C GLU A 225 8.84 -21.69 8.05
N ILE A 226 9.43 -21.11 7.00
CA ILE A 226 10.60 -21.62 6.29
C ILE A 226 11.87 -20.95 6.81
N ARG A 227 11.82 -19.62 6.98
CA ARG A 227 12.98 -18.80 7.33
C ARG A 227 12.54 -17.45 7.92
N ALA A 228 13.35 -16.92 8.83
CA ALA A 228 13.23 -15.57 9.36
C ALA A 228 14.60 -14.87 9.30
N VAL A 229 14.62 -13.60 8.93
CA VAL A 229 15.83 -12.75 8.91
C VAL A 229 15.51 -11.36 9.48
N PRO A 230 16.50 -10.63 10.03
CA PRO A 230 16.34 -9.20 10.31
C PRO A 230 15.98 -8.44 9.03
N ALA A 231 15.04 -7.50 9.12
CA ALA A 231 14.62 -6.70 7.98
C ALA A 231 15.64 -5.60 7.61
N SER A 232 16.56 -5.27 8.52
CA SER A 232 17.63 -4.28 8.35
C SER A 232 18.90 -4.79 9.03
N ALA A 233 20.06 -4.42 8.50
CA ALA A 233 21.36 -4.66 9.13
C ALA A 233 21.75 -3.55 10.12
N ALA A 234 20.97 -2.47 10.21
CA ALA A 234 21.24 -1.36 11.12
C ALA A 234 21.09 -1.77 12.58
N GLU A 235 21.90 -1.17 13.45
CA GLU A 235 21.76 -1.33 14.89
C GLU A 235 20.59 -0.50 15.42
N GLY A 236 19.91 -1.00 16.46
CA GLY A 236 18.83 -0.31 17.16
C GLY A 236 17.43 -0.78 16.73
N PRO A 237 16.37 -0.08 17.22
CA PRO A 237 14.99 -0.44 16.91
C PRO A 237 14.68 -0.31 15.41
N ASN A 238 14.08 -1.35 14.84
CA ASN A 238 13.57 -1.33 13.49
C ASN A 238 12.09 -1.73 13.49
N HIS A 239 11.27 -0.97 12.77
CA HIS A 239 9.85 -1.23 12.58
C HIS A 239 9.53 -1.36 11.08
N PRO A 240 9.70 -2.56 10.49
CA PRO A 240 9.32 -2.85 9.12
C PRO A 240 7.92 -2.32 8.80
N SER A 241 7.76 -1.67 7.65
CA SER A 241 6.54 -1.00 7.25
C SER A 241 5.87 -1.73 6.06
N HIS A 242 6.02 -1.20 4.85
CA HIS A 242 5.47 -1.80 3.65
C HIS A 242 6.42 -2.88 3.11
N LEU A 243 5.83 -3.94 2.55
CA LEU A 243 6.54 -5.05 1.93
C LEU A 243 5.89 -5.33 0.58
N GLU A 244 6.71 -5.39 -0.47
CA GLU A 244 6.29 -5.73 -1.84
C GLU A 244 7.26 -6.78 -2.42
N VAL A 245 6.76 -7.68 -3.27
CA VAL A 245 7.60 -8.65 -3.99
C VAL A 245 7.55 -8.35 -5.48
N SER A 246 8.70 -8.15 -6.11
CA SER A 246 8.79 -7.91 -7.55
C SER A 246 10.17 -8.30 -8.10
N GLY A 247 10.22 -8.82 -9.32
CA GLY A 247 11.47 -9.11 -10.02
C GLY A 247 12.40 -10.13 -9.33
N GLY A 248 11.86 -11.03 -8.49
CA GLY A 248 12.65 -11.97 -7.70
C GLY A 248 13.22 -11.39 -6.40
N PHE A 249 12.76 -10.19 -5.99
CA PHE A 249 13.16 -9.53 -4.76
C PHE A 249 11.97 -9.21 -3.86
N VAL A 250 12.23 -9.21 -2.56
CA VAL A 250 11.37 -8.67 -1.51
C VAL A 250 11.91 -7.30 -1.12
N TYR A 251 11.10 -6.28 -1.24
CA TYR A 251 11.42 -4.91 -0.83
C TYR A 251 10.74 -4.61 0.48
N VAL A 252 11.46 -4.01 1.42
CA VAL A 252 10.94 -3.72 2.76
C VAL A 252 11.33 -2.32 3.19
N GLY A 253 10.35 -1.50 3.56
CA GLY A 253 10.61 -0.22 4.20
C GLY A 253 10.91 -0.42 5.67
N ASN A 254 11.96 0.22 6.19
CA ASN A 254 12.40 0.10 7.57
C ASN A 254 12.31 1.46 8.27
N ARG A 255 11.38 1.59 9.22
CA ARG A 255 11.26 2.80 10.06
C ARG A 255 12.19 2.69 11.26
N GLY A 256 12.92 3.75 11.54
CA GLY A 256 14.00 3.76 12.53
C GLY A 256 15.35 3.88 11.82
N PRO A 257 15.76 2.86 11.04
CA PRO A 257 16.93 2.96 10.15
C PRO A 257 16.72 3.92 8.96
N ASP A 258 15.48 4.15 8.54
CA ASP A 258 15.11 4.98 7.39
C ASP A 258 15.73 4.46 6.07
N THR A 259 15.53 3.17 5.83
CA THR A 259 16.08 2.44 4.69
C THR A 259 15.00 1.67 3.92
N ILE A 260 15.35 1.28 2.69
CA ILE A 260 14.70 0.22 1.93
C ILE A 260 15.67 -0.97 1.87
N SER A 261 15.26 -2.12 2.39
CA SER A 261 15.98 -3.38 2.22
C SER A 261 15.48 -4.15 1.00
N VAL A 262 16.40 -4.83 0.32
CA VAL A 262 16.14 -5.73 -0.80
C VAL A 262 16.65 -7.12 -0.42
N LEU A 263 15.75 -8.10 -0.38
CA LEU A 263 16.07 -9.50 -0.06
C LEU A 263 15.76 -10.38 -1.28
N SER A 264 16.50 -11.47 -1.46
CA SER A 264 16.18 -12.46 -2.49
C SER A 264 14.87 -13.20 -2.16
N THR A 265 13.94 -13.38 -3.11
CA THR A 265 12.77 -14.24 -2.87
C THR A 265 13.15 -15.72 -2.74
N THR A 266 14.29 -16.12 -3.31
CA THR A 266 14.74 -17.52 -3.32
C THR A 266 15.40 -17.91 -2.00
N THR A 267 16.26 -17.04 -1.45
CA THR A 267 17.04 -17.34 -0.24
C THR A 267 16.66 -16.49 0.96
N LEU A 268 15.89 -15.41 0.80
CA LEU A 268 15.68 -14.38 1.82
C LEU A 268 16.97 -13.73 2.33
N GLU A 269 18.10 -13.94 1.64
CA GLU A 269 19.36 -13.28 2.00
C GLU A 269 19.31 -11.81 1.56
N PRO A 270 19.92 -10.90 2.34
CA PRO A 270 20.00 -9.50 1.98
C PRO A 270 20.87 -9.30 0.74
N VAL A 271 20.34 -8.52 -0.21
CA VAL A 271 21.01 -8.15 -1.47
C VAL A 271 21.49 -6.71 -1.41
N ALA A 272 20.67 -5.81 -0.87
CA ALA A 272 21.01 -4.41 -0.67
C ALA A 272 20.20 -3.82 0.49
N GLU A 273 20.72 -2.76 1.09
CA GLU A 273 19.97 -1.86 1.96
C GLU A 273 20.40 -0.43 1.64
N VAL A 274 19.43 0.42 1.29
CA VAL A 274 19.70 1.77 0.79
C VAL A 274 18.89 2.82 1.56
N PRO A 275 19.39 4.05 1.70
CA PRO A 275 18.62 5.14 2.30
C PRO A 275 17.30 5.34 1.57
N CYS A 276 16.21 5.56 2.32
CA CYS A 276 14.87 5.75 1.75
C CYS A 276 14.63 7.18 1.22
N GLY A 277 15.62 8.07 1.34
CA GLY A 277 15.55 9.46 0.88
C GLY A 277 14.74 10.40 1.77
N GLY A 278 14.47 10.02 3.01
CA GLY A 278 13.71 10.82 3.98
C GLY A 278 13.67 10.15 5.35
N VAL A 279 12.61 10.40 6.12
CA VAL A 279 12.42 9.85 7.46
C VAL A 279 11.09 9.09 7.54
N TRP A 280 11.14 7.90 8.12
CA TRP A 280 9.99 7.06 8.40
C TRP A 280 9.26 6.59 7.13
N PRO A 281 9.90 5.73 6.29
CA PRO A 281 9.30 5.23 5.07
C PRO A 281 8.08 4.39 5.41
N ARG A 282 6.87 4.96 5.25
CA ARG A 282 5.60 4.33 5.67
C ARG A 282 5.05 3.41 4.59
N HIS A 283 5.32 3.76 3.32
CA HIS A 283 4.93 3.03 2.13
C HIS A 283 5.89 3.33 0.99
N PHE A 284 5.98 2.44 0.01
CA PHE A 284 6.60 2.73 -1.27
C PHE A 284 5.80 2.04 -2.39
N ALA A 285 5.98 2.47 -3.63
CA ALA A 285 5.45 1.78 -4.79
C ALA A 285 6.51 1.70 -5.88
N ILE A 286 6.56 0.57 -6.60
CA ILE A 286 7.43 0.37 -7.75
C ILE A 286 6.62 0.61 -9.03
N ALA A 287 7.09 1.51 -9.89
CA ALA A 287 6.51 1.72 -11.21
C ALA A 287 7.62 1.94 -12.25
N GLY A 288 7.64 1.10 -13.27
CA GLY A 288 8.71 1.08 -14.27
C GLY A 288 10.07 0.77 -13.64
N ASP A 289 11.05 1.64 -13.87
CA ASP A 289 12.41 1.58 -13.34
C ASP A 289 12.60 2.47 -12.10
N ARG A 290 11.52 2.84 -11.40
CA ARG A 290 11.56 3.74 -10.24
C ARG A 290 10.78 3.19 -9.07
N MET A 291 11.27 3.49 -7.87
CA MET A 291 10.56 3.32 -6.60
C MET A 291 10.22 4.70 -6.01
N TYR A 292 8.98 4.87 -5.58
CA TYR A 292 8.47 6.09 -4.97
C TYR A 292 8.20 5.85 -3.49
N VAL A 293 8.96 6.48 -2.60
CA VAL A 293 8.91 6.21 -1.16
C VAL A 293 8.22 7.34 -0.40
N ALA A 294 7.10 7.04 0.25
CA ALA A 294 6.41 7.95 1.16
C ALA A 294 7.09 8.04 2.52
N ASN A 295 7.84 9.11 2.72
CA ASN A 295 8.56 9.40 3.95
C ASN A 295 7.70 10.27 4.87
N GLN A 296 6.97 9.60 5.78
CA GLN A 296 5.90 10.19 6.57
C GLN A 296 6.37 11.35 7.45
N ARG A 297 7.55 11.23 8.08
CA ARG A 297 8.02 12.21 9.09
C ARG A 297 8.92 13.30 8.50
N SER A 298 9.21 13.26 7.21
CA SER A 298 9.97 14.28 6.51
C SER A 298 9.18 14.96 5.38
N ASP A 299 7.86 14.78 5.34
CA ASP A 299 6.94 15.44 4.40
C ASP A 299 7.39 15.37 2.93
N GLY A 300 7.64 14.16 2.42
CA GLY A 300 7.99 14.01 1.01
C GLY A 300 7.92 12.61 0.43
N ILE A 301 7.83 12.54 -0.89
CA ILE A 301 8.04 11.33 -1.70
C ILE A 301 9.46 11.38 -2.26
N ALA A 302 10.32 10.44 -1.88
CA ALA A 302 11.62 10.26 -2.53
C ALA A 302 11.45 9.40 -3.79
N VAL A 303 12.19 9.71 -4.84
CA VAL A 303 12.27 8.90 -6.07
C VAL A 303 13.61 8.19 -6.09
N LEU A 304 13.57 6.87 -6.23
CA LEU A 304 14.76 6.02 -6.27
C LEU A 304 14.77 5.29 -7.62
N PRO A 305 15.63 5.70 -8.56
CA PRO A 305 15.89 4.91 -9.76
C PRO A 305 16.35 3.50 -9.39
N MET A 306 15.87 2.51 -10.14
CA MET A 306 16.14 1.10 -9.93
C MET A 306 17.00 0.57 -11.08
N LYS A 307 18.07 -0.12 -10.72
CA LYS A 307 18.91 -0.84 -11.67
C LYS A 307 19.03 -2.29 -11.23
N ASP A 308 18.67 -3.21 -12.12
CA ASP A 308 18.70 -4.66 -11.86
C ASP A 308 17.89 -5.04 -10.59
N GLY A 309 16.78 -4.33 -10.34
CA GLY A 309 15.96 -4.49 -9.15
C GLY A 309 16.49 -3.81 -7.89
N ILE A 310 17.61 -3.10 -7.94
CA ILE A 310 18.18 -2.42 -6.77
C ILE A 310 17.87 -0.91 -6.83
N PRO A 311 17.11 -0.36 -5.87
CA PRO A 311 16.85 1.06 -5.81
C PRO A 311 18.09 1.82 -5.34
N ARG A 312 18.23 3.08 -5.76
CA ARG A 312 19.27 3.98 -5.30
C ARG A 312 18.68 5.37 -5.10
N PHE A 313 18.96 5.98 -3.96
CA PHE A 313 18.66 7.39 -3.75
C PHE A 313 19.73 8.28 -4.36
N ASP A 314 19.31 9.28 -5.14
CA ASP A 314 20.19 10.23 -5.84
C ASP A 314 19.89 11.72 -5.51
N GLY A 315 18.97 11.96 -4.56
CA GLY A 315 18.65 13.30 -4.05
C GLY A 315 17.28 13.84 -4.46
N GLU A 316 16.54 13.14 -5.32
CA GLU A 316 15.23 13.60 -5.80
C GLU A 316 14.10 13.37 -4.78
N VAL A 317 13.46 14.46 -4.34
CA VAL A 317 12.34 14.44 -3.37
C VAL A 317 11.26 15.43 -3.78
N PHE A 318 10.02 14.95 -3.83
CA PHE A 318 8.81 15.75 -4.00
C PHE A 318 8.17 16.08 -2.65
N ALA A 319 7.99 17.37 -2.35
CA ALA A 319 7.40 17.81 -1.09
C ALA A 319 5.87 17.60 -1.05
N VAL A 320 5.40 16.87 -0.04
CA VAL A 320 3.98 16.61 0.22
C VAL A 320 3.78 16.35 1.71
N GLY A 321 2.70 16.86 2.29
CA GLY A 321 2.48 16.77 3.73
C GLY A 321 2.17 15.33 4.18
N THR A 322 2.96 14.84 5.13
CA THR A 322 2.81 13.57 5.88
C THR A 322 2.32 12.39 5.03
N PRO A 323 3.03 12.05 3.93
CA PRO A 323 2.58 11.00 3.01
C PRO A 323 2.69 9.63 3.67
N SER A 324 1.71 8.77 3.39
CA SER A 324 1.68 7.40 3.92
C SER A 324 1.30 6.35 2.89
N CYS A 325 0.91 6.75 1.68
CA CYS A 325 0.60 5.84 0.57
C CYS A 325 0.92 6.53 -0.76
N VAL A 326 1.56 5.81 -1.67
CA VAL A 326 1.75 6.22 -3.06
C VAL A 326 1.08 5.15 -3.92
N LEU A 327 0.15 5.57 -4.77
CA LEU A 327 -0.56 4.68 -5.69
C LEU A 327 -0.34 5.17 -7.13
N PRO A 328 0.64 4.61 -7.85
CA PRO A 328 0.84 4.88 -9.27
C PRO A 328 -0.40 4.51 -10.08
N ARG A 329 -0.72 5.34 -11.07
CA ARG A 329 -1.69 5.07 -12.12
C ARG A 329 -0.90 4.79 -13.39
N ILE A 330 -0.70 3.51 -13.63
CA ILE A 330 -0.02 2.96 -14.82
C ILE A 330 -1.09 2.49 -15.82
#